data_AF-A0A8J8BGF8-F1
#
_entry.id   AF-A0A8J8BGF8-F1
#
_cell.length_a   1.000
_cell.length_b   1.000
_cell.length_c   1.000
_cell.angle_alpha   90.00
_cell.angle_beta   90.00
_cell.angle_gamma   90.00
#
_symmetry.space_group_name_H-M   'P 1'
#
loop_
_entity.id
_entity.type
_entity.pdbx_description
1 polymer ?
#
loop_
_entity_poly.entity_id
_entity_poly.type
_entity_poly.pdbx_seq_one_letter_code
_entity_poly.pdbx_strand_id
1 'polypeptide(L)'
;MTHGAFEPLVGVDHYTEAGRLRADDLAVRSRAAELLARAAQSLSTAAAEYRRTQVPPPTREQPFPAPELLEPAAAARRLAERYAAAADRVRNAPFPPDPKKTWKKLRTLGAARLLELDRSLVGQAQYAAAVVGDAAPERLGELPAGEILDALAALTATLEERITYISGL
;
A
#
# COMPACT_ATOMS: atom_id res chain seq x y z
N MET A 1 47.11 -1.61 10.50
CA MET A 1 45.96 -1.30 11.38
C MET A 1 44.71 -1.50 10.54
N THR A 2 44.06 -2.65 10.71
CA THR A 2 42.83 -3.00 10.00
C THR A 2 41.68 -2.23 10.65
N HIS A 3 41.13 -1.25 9.92
CA HIS A 3 39.89 -0.57 10.33
C HIS A 3 38.79 -1.63 10.43
N GLY A 4 38.37 -1.94 11.65
CA GLY A 4 37.20 -2.77 11.91
C GLY A 4 35.99 -2.09 11.28
N ALA A 5 35.38 -2.76 10.30
CA ALA A 5 34.10 -2.34 9.76
C ALA A 5 33.10 -2.34 10.91
N PHE A 6 32.54 -1.17 11.22
CA PHE A 6 31.46 -1.03 12.17
C PHE A 6 30.26 -1.77 11.59
N GLU A 7 29.97 -2.96 12.12
CA GLU A 7 28.77 -3.70 11.77
C GLU A 7 27.63 -3.13 12.63
N PRO A 8 26.64 -2.44 12.04
CA PRO A 8 25.61 -1.79 12.83
C PRO A 8 24.73 -2.87 13.47
N LEU A 9 24.71 -2.88 14.80
CA LEU A 9 23.92 -3.81 15.62
C LEU A 9 22.39 -3.54 15.57
N VAL A 10 21.93 -2.64 14.70
CA VAL A 10 20.52 -2.39 14.41
C VAL A 10 20.40 -2.18 12.90
N GLY A 11 19.47 -2.88 12.24
CA GLY A 11 19.48 -3.27 10.83
C GLY A 11 19.52 -2.21 9.71
N VAL A 12 19.90 -0.96 9.97
CA VAL A 12 20.29 0.02 8.95
C VAL A 12 21.36 0.97 9.50
N ASP A 13 22.49 1.10 8.80
CA ASP A 13 23.52 2.09 9.11
C ASP A 13 23.11 3.50 8.65
N HIS A 14 22.44 4.29 9.48
CA HIS A 14 22.02 5.64 9.08
C HIS A 14 23.18 6.61 8.80
N TYR A 15 24.41 6.28 9.23
CA TYR A 15 25.54 7.20 9.19
C TYR A 15 26.31 7.14 7.87
N THR A 16 26.18 6.05 7.11
CA THR A 16 26.74 5.95 5.76
C THR A 16 25.72 6.34 4.70
N GLU A 17 26.19 6.88 3.57
CA GLU A 17 25.34 7.23 2.43
C GLU A 17 24.58 6.00 1.90
N ALA A 18 25.20 4.82 1.91
CA ALA A 18 24.56 3.58 1.51
C ALA A 18 23.41 3.17 2.45
N GLY A 19 23.57 3.33 3.76
CA GLY A 19 22.48 3.03 4.69
C GLY A 19 21.41 4.13 4.74
N ARG A 20 21.73 5.39 4.42
CA ARG A 20 20.71 6.42 4.14
C ARG A 20 19.80 6.02 2.97
N LEU A 21 20.37 5.64 1.82
CA LEU A 21 19.58 5.21 0.65
C LEU A 21 18.66 4.01 0.97
N ARG A 22 19.14 3.07 1.79
CA ARG A 22 18.33 1.95 2.27
C ARG A 22 17.22 2.37 3.23
N ALA A 23 17.50 3.31 4.14
CA ALA A 23 16.50 3.87 5.03
C ALA A 23 15.42 4.64 4.24
N ASP A 24 15.83 5.40 3.23
CA ASP A 24 14.92 6.16 2.35
C ASP A 24 14.00 5.22 1.57
N ASP A 25 14.53 4.14 0.97
CA ASP A 25 13.73 3.10 0.31
C ASP A 25 12.68 2.49 1.25
N LEU A 26 13.08 2.15 2.48
CA LEU A 26 12.18 1.60 3.48
C LEU A 26 11.12 2.62 3.91
N ALA A 27 11.48 3.89 4.04
CA ALA A 27 10.56 4.96 4.40
C ALA A 27 9.49 5.18 3.33
N VAL A 28 9.88 5.19 2.04
CA VAL A 28 8.96 5.30 0.90
C VAL A 28 7.95 4.16 0.89
N ARG A 29 8.43 2.91 0.96
CA ARG A 29 7.55 1.74 0.96
C ARG A 29 6.65 1.69 2.18
N SER A 30 7.18 1.99 3.36
CA SER A 30 6.39 2.06 4.59
C SER A 30 5.28 3.10 4.49
N ARG A 31 5.58 4.28 3.96
CA ARG A 31 4.59 5.36 3.80
C ARG A 31 3.47 4.97 2.85
N ALA A 32 3.80 4.46 1.66
CA ALA A 32 2.80 4.03 0.69
C ALA A 32 1.94 2.88 1.24
N ALA A 33 2.55 1.87 1.88
CA ALA A 33 1.84 0.77 2.50
C ALA A 33 0.91 1.23 3.64
N GLU A 34 1.33 2.20 4.46
CA GLU A 34 0.50 2.73 5.54
C GLU A 34 -0.76 3.42 5.03
N LEU A 35 -0.66 4.21 3.96
CA LEU A 35 -1.81 4.87 3.34
C LEU A 35 -2.84 3.84 2.84
N LEU A 36 -2.38 2.79 2.17
CA LEU A 36 -3.23 1.71 1.67
C LEU A 36 -3.85 0.91 2.82
N ALA A 37 -3.10 0.60 3.87
CA ALA A 37 -3.60 -0.12 5.03
C ALA A 37 -4.67 0.68 5.78
N ARG A 38 -4.51 2.00 5.91
CA ARG A 38 -5.52 2.89 6.50
C ARG A 38 -6.81 2.90 5.68
N ALA A 39 -6.71 2.94 4.34
CA ALA A 39 -7.88 2.84 3.47
C ALA A 39 -8.60 1.48 3.60
N ALA A 40 -7.84 0.38 3.66
CA ALA A 40 -8.40 -0.96 3.92
C ALA A 40 -9.15 -1.02 5.26
N GLN A 41 -8.58 -0.43 6.31
CA GLN A 41 -9.22 -0.35 7.63
C GLN A 41 -10.49 0.50 7.61
N SER A 42 -10.47 1.64 6.93
CA SER A 42 -11.63 2.53 6.75
C SER A 42 -12.79 1.77 6.10
N LEU A 43 -12.55 1.10 4.97
CA LEU A 43 -13.54 0.26 4.28
C LEU A 43 -14.06 -0.88 5.15
N SER A 44 -13.18 -1.57 5.87
CA SER A 44 -13.57 -2.68 6.75
C SER A 44 -14.45 -2.21 7.91
N THR A 45 -14.11 -1.06 8.49
CA THR A 45 -14.85 -0.45 9.59
C THR A 45 -16.24 -0.01 9.12
N ALA A 46 -16.31 0.69 7.99
CA ALA A 46 -17.57 1.10 7.37
C ALA A 46 -18.44 -0.09 7.00
N ALA A 47 -17.87 -1.17 6.44
CA ALA A 47 -18.60 -2.38 6.08
C ALA A 47 -19.15 -3.13 7.31
N ALA A 48 -18.44 -3.10 8.44
CA ALA A 48 -18.94 -3.64 9.69
C ALA A 48 -20.07 -2.78 10.26
N GLU A 49 -19.91 -1.46 10.25
CA GLU A 49 -20.93 -0.53 10.74
C GLU A 49 -22.21 -0.56 9.91
N TYR A 50 -22.09 -0.65 8.59
CA TYR A 50 -23.24 -0.78 7.69
C TYR A 50 -24.10 -1.99 8.05
N ARG A 51 -23.48 -3.14 8.34
CA ARG A 51 -24.23 -4.33 8.76
C ARG A 51 -24.96 -4.14 10.08
N ARG A 52 -24.45 -3.29 10.97
CA ARG A 52 -25.07 -3.01 12.27
C ARG A 52 -26.22 -2.03 12.17
N THR A 53 -26.11 -1.03 11.29
CA THR A 53 -26.99 0.14 11.26
C THR A 53 -27.98 0.13 10.10
N GLN A 54 -27.60 -0.44 8.96
CA GLN A 54 -28.38 -0.38 7.71
C GLN A 54 -29.05 -1.71 7.35
N VAL A 55 -28.62 -2.84 7.95
CA VAL A 55 -29.22 -4.15 7.72
C VAL A 55 -30.23 -4.45 8.83
N PRO A 56 -31.52 -4.71 8.49
CA PRO A 56 -32.52 -5.05 9.49
C PRO A 56 -32.14 -6.30 10.30
N PRO A 57 -32.48 -6.35 11.60
CA PRO A 57 -32.24 -7.54 12.39
C PRO A 57 -33.06 -8.72 11.84
N PRO A 58 -32.54 -9.95 11.92
CA PRO A 58 -33.25 -11.13 11.48
C PRO A 58 -34.54 -11.31 12.29
N THR A 59 -35.62 -11.66 11.61
CA THR A 59 -36.92 -11.95 12.23
C THR A 59 -37.24 -13.44 12.10
N ARG A 60 -38.27 -13.90 12.82
CA ARG A 60 -38.73 -15.30 12.70
C ARG A 60 -39.24 -15.61 11.28
N GLU A 61 -39.88 -14.63 10.64
CA GLU A 61 -40.42 -14.75 9.28
C GLU A 61 -39.32 -14.60 8.22
N GLN A 62 -38.30 -13.78 8.51
CA GLN A 62 -37.15 -13.55 7.66
C GLN A 62 -35.84 -13.73 8.46
N PRO A 63 -35.40 -14.98 8.66
CA PRO A 63 -34.23 -15.30 9.49
C PRO A 63 -32.90 -14.85 8.85
N PHE A 64 -32.91 -14.57 7.55
CA PHE A 64 -31.74 -14.07 6.82
C PHE A 64 -32.10 -12.78 6.06
N PRO A 65 -31.28 -11.72 6.18
CA PRO A 65 -31.50 -10.51 5.39
C PRO A 65 -31.34 -10.80 3.91
N ALA A 66 -32.06 -10.05 3.07
CA ALA A 66 -31.98 -10.19 1.62
C ALA A 66 -30.53 -9.95 1.13
N PRO A 67 -30.00 -10.75 0.17
CA PRO A 67 -28.63 -10.60 -0.31
C PRO A 67 -28.30 -9.19 -0.83
N GLU A 68 -29.26 -8.55 -1.49
CA GLU A 68 -29.14 -7.19 -2.04
C GLU A 68 -28.83 -6.15 -0.95
N LEU A 69 -29.36 -6.34 0.27
CA LEU A 69 -29.07 -5.46 1.40
C LEU A 69 -27.63 -5.63 1.90
N LEU A 70 -27.01 -6.78 1.67
CA LEU A 70 -25.65 -7.08 2.10
C LEU A 70 -24.59 -6.67 1.07
N GLU A 71 -24.97 -6.44 -0.18
CA GLU A 71 -24.03 -6.20 -1.28
C GLU A 71 -23.11 -4.99 -1.04
N PRO A 72 -23.56 -3.82 -0.56
CA PRO A 72 -22.67 -2.70 -0.28
C PRO A 72 -21.55 -3.07 0.70
N ALA A 73 -21.88 -3.76 1.80
CA ALA A 73 -20.90 -4.22 2.79
C ALA A 73 -20.03 -5.38 2.28
N ALA A 74 -20.52 -6.19 1.35
CA ALA A 74 -19.74 -7.23 0.70
C ALA A 74 -18.74 -6.63 -0.31
N ALA A 75 -19.18 -5.69 -1.13
CA ALA A 75 -18.35 -4.96 -2.08
C ALA A 75 -17.23 -4.18 -1.38
N ALA A 76 -17.56 -3.44 -0.31
CA ALA A 76 -16.58 -2.72 0.50
C ALA A 76 -15.51 -3.64 1.11
N ARG A 77 -15.90 -4.85 1.57
CA ARG A 77 -14.93 -5.86 2.03
C ARG A 77 -14.00 -6.35 0.92
N ARG A 78 -14.54 -6.67 -0.25
CA ARG A 78 -13.73 -7.08 -1.42
C ARG A 78 -12.75 -5.98 -1.84
N LEU A 79 -13.09 -4.71 -1.65
CA LEU A 79 -12.18 -3.59 -1.88
C LEU A 79 -11.13 -3.50 -0.76
N ALA A 80 -11.53 -3.62 0.50
CA ALA A 80 -10.61 -3.62 1.64
C ALA A 80 -9.52 -4.69 1.52
N GLU A 81 -9.89 -5.90 1.10
CA GLU A 81 -8.96 -7.00 0.83
C GLU A 81 -7.94 -6.65 -0.26
N ARG A 82 -8.37 -5.94 -1.32
CA ARG A 82 -7.46 -5.48 -2.38
C ARG A 82 -6.49 -4.41 -1.89
N TYR A 83 -6.95 -3.45 -1.09
CA TYR A 83 -6.06 -2.46 -0.47
C TYR A 83 -5.05 -3.12 0.48
N ALA A 84 -5.50 -4.08 1.30
CA ALA A 84 -4.62 -4.83 2.19
C ALA A 84 -3.55 -5.61 1.42
N ALA A 85 -3.95 -6.31 0.34
CA ALA A 85 -3.02 -7.02 -0.52
C ALA A 85 -2.01 -6.09 -1.21
N ALA A 86 -2.45 -4.91 -1.67
CA ALA A 86 -1.57 -3.90 -2.25
C ALA A 86 -0.60 -3.34 -1.21
N ALA A 87 -1.06 -3.06 0.02
CA ALA A 87 -0.23 -2.60 1.13
C ALA A 87 0.86 -3.64 1.46
N ASP A 88 0.50 -4.91 1.53
CA ASP A 88 1.44 -6.01 1.80
C ASP A 88 2.44 -6.17 0.66
N ARG A 89 2.00 -6.05 -0.60
CA ARG A 89 2.91 -6.11 -1.76
C ARG A 89 3.93 -4.98 -1.71
N VAL A 90 3.51 -3.74 -1.44
CA VAL A 90 4.42 -2.58 -1.34
C VAL A 90 5.39 -2.75 -0.18
N ARG A 91 4.88 -3.13 1.01
CA ARG A 91 5.70 -3.31 2.21
C ARG A 91 6.76 -4.38 2.02
N ASN A 92 6.40 -5.49 1.37
CA ASN A 92 7.26 -6.65 1.19
C ASN A 92 7.92 -6.69 -0.20
N ALA A 93 7.89 -5.58 -0.94
CA ALA A 93 8.50 -5.50 -2.26
C ALA A 93 9.98 -5.95 -2.19
N PRO A 94 10.43 -6.83 -3.10
CA PRO A 94 11.74 -7.45 -3.02
C PRO A 94 12.85 -6.40 -3.04
N PHE A 95 13.86 -6.67 -2.22
CA PHE A 95 15.09 -5.90 -2.22
C PHE A 95 16.02 -6.42 -3.32
N PRO A 96 16.88 -5.58 -3.93
CA PRO A 96 17.80 -6.03 -4.97
C PRO A 96 18.67 -7.21 -4.50
N PRO A 97 19.00 -8.18 -5.40
CA PRO A 97 19.78 -9.36 -5.04
C PRO A 97 21.18 -9.05 -4.49
N ASP A 98 21.83 -7.98 -5.00
CA ASP A 98 23.08 -7.43 -4.48
C ASP A 98 22.90 -5.95 -4.13
N PRO A 99 22.48 -5.64 -2.89
CA PRO A 99 22.26 -4.26 -2.48
C PRO A 99 23.50 -3.40 -2.56
N LYS A 100 24.68 -3.93 -2.20
CA LYS A 100 25.91 -3.14 -2.18
C LYS A 100 26.25 -2.64 -3.57
N LYS A 101 26.16 -3.52 -4.57
CA LYS A 101 26.37 -3.17 -5.98
C LYS A 101 25.30 -2.22 -6.50
N THR A 102 24.03 -2.48 -6.17
CA THR A 102 22.89 -1.65 -6.60
C THR A 102 23.03 -0.21 -6.11
N TRP A 103 23.26 -0.02 -4.81
CA TRP A 103 23.44 1.32 -4.23
C TRP A 103 24.72 1.99 -4.69
N LYS A 104 25.79 1.23 -4.99
CA LYS A 104 26.98 1.79 -5.64
C LYS A 104 26.64 2.32 -7.03
N LYS A 105 25.91 1.56 -7.85
CA LYS A 105 25.48 1.98 -9.19
C LYS A 105 24.56 3.20 -9.15
N LEU A 106 23.60 3.25 -8.23
CA LEU A 106 22.72 4.41 -8.05
C LEU A 106 23.50 5.69 -7.74
N ARG A 107 24.53 5.61 -6.90
CA ARG A 107 25.40 6.77 -6.63
C ARG A 107 26.20 7.22 -7.86
N THR A 108 26.57 6.30 -8.74
CA THR A 108 27.34 6.62 -9.95
C THR A 108 26.47 7.13 -11.09
N LEU A 109 25.31 6.52 -11.32
CA LEU A 109 24.39 6.84 -12.41
C LEU A 109 23.43 8.00 -12.06
N GLY A 110 23.27 8.28 -10.77
CA GLY A 110 22.27 9.21 -10.25
C GLY A 110 20.95 8.50 -9.91
N ALA A 111 20.26 9.00 -8.90
CA ALA A 111 19.01 8.42 -8.37
C ALA A 111 17.74 9.04 -8.97
N ALA A 112 17.85 9.85 -10.02
CA ALA A 112 16.72 10.63 -10.55
C ALA A 112 15.52 9.75 -10.93
N ARG A 113 15.76 8.66 -11.67
CA ARG A 113 14.68 7.75 -12.07
C ARG A 113 14.04 7.03 -10.88
N LEU A 114 14.85 6.60 -9.90
CA LEU A 114 14.31 6.00 -8.67
C LEU A 114 13.43 6.99 -7.91
N LEU A 115 13.88 8.24 -7.77
CA LEU A 115 13.13 9.30 -7.10
C LEU A 115 11.80 9.61 -7.81
N GLU A 116 11.76 9.59 -9.14
CA GLU A 116 10.52 9.74 -9.90
C GLU A 116 9.53 8.61 -9.61
N LEU A 117 10.02 7.36 -9.61
CA LEU A 117 9.21 6.18 -9.31
C LEU A 117 8.71 6.20 -7.86
N ASP A 118 9.56 6.58 -6.91
CA ASP A 118 9.21 6.72 -5.49
C ASP A 118 8.14 7.79 -5.26
N ARG A 119 8.29 8.96 -5.90
CA ARG A 119 7.28 10.03 -5.85
C ARG A 119 5.96 9.58 -6.45
N SER A 120 6.02 8.89 -7.59
CA SER A 120 4.82 8.39 -8.28
C SER A 120 4.10 7.33 -7.44
N LEU A 121 4.84 6.41 -6.83
CA LEU A 121 4.29 5.37 -5.94
C LEU A 121 3.57 5.98 -4.73
N VAL A 122 4.21 6.94 -4.05
CA VAL A 122 3.60 7.61 -2.89
C VAL A 122 2.40 8.46 -3.32
N GLY A 123 2.51 9.21 -4.41
CA GLY A 123 1.42 10.03 -4.95
C GLY A 123 0.20 9.18 -5.35
N GLN A 124 0.42 8.05 -6.00
CA GLN A 124 -0.63 7.10 -6.35
C GLN A 124 -1.23 6.44 -5.10
N ALA A 125 -0.44 6.14 -4.07
CA ALA A 125 -0.95 5.61 -2.81
C ALA A 125 -1.85 6.64 -2.08
N GLN A 126 -1.46 7.92 -2.11
CA GLN A 126 -2.26 9.02 -1.59
C GLN A 126 -3.56 9.17 -2.37
N TYR A 127 -3.50 9.15 -3.70
CA TYR A 127 -4.69 9.23 -4.54
C TYR A 127 -5.61 8.03 -4.31
N ALA A 128 -5.09 6.80 -4.33
CA ALA A 128 -5.87 5.60 -4.05
C ALA A 128 -6.54 5.67 -2.67
N ALA A 129 -5.85 6.17 -1.64
CA ALA A 129 -6.47 6.38 -0.33
C ALA A 129 -7.54 7.49 -0.35
N ALA A 130 -7.32 8.57 -1.11
CA ALA A 130 -8.25 9.69 -1.22
C ALA A 130 -9.55 9.34 -1.97
N VAL A 131 -9.48 8.47 -2.99
CA VAL A 131 -10.67 7.99 -3.72
C VAL A 131 -11.63 7.23 -2.80
N VAL A 132 -11.10 6.49 -1.83
CA VAL A 132 -11.91 5.86 -0.77
C VAL A 132 -12.37 6.89 0.26
N GLY A 133 -11.49 7.82 0.63
CA GLY A 133 -11.73 8.84 1.64
C GLY A 133 -12.08 8.25 3.01
N ASP A 134 -12.83 9.03 3.80
CA ASP A 134 -13.46 8.53 5.02
C ASP A 134 -14.73 7.78 4.64
N ALA A 135 -14.58 6.48 4.37
CA ALA A 135 -15.70 5.60 4.03
C ALA A 135 -16.74 5.63 5.15
N ALA A 136 -17.94 6.08 4.81
CA ALA A 136 -19.10 6.08 5.71
C ALA A 136 -20.04 4.92 5.35
N PRO A 137 -20.68 4.27 6.34
CA PRO A 137 -21.58 3.15 6.08
C PRO A 137 -22.67 3.53 5.07
N GLU A 138 -23.32 4.69 5.22
CA GLU A 138 -24.42 5.16 4.36
C GLU A 138 -24.01 5.29 2.88
N ARG A 139 -22.71 5.48 2.60
CA ARG A 139 -22.17 5.76 1.26
C ARG A 139 -21.50 4.56 0.60
N LEU A 140 -21.51 3.38 1.23
CA LEU A 140 -20.85 2.20 0.68
C LEU A 140 -21.39 1.78 -0.70
N GLY A 141 -22.68 2.01 -0.95
CA GLY A 141 -23.30 1.73 -2.25
C GLY A 141 -22.87 2.68 -3.37
N GLU A 142 -22.23 3.81 -3.03
CA GLU A 142 -21.82 4.87 -3.96
C GLU A 142 -20.32 4.85 -4.25
N LEU A 143 -19.57 3.91 -3.68
CA LEU A 143 -18.12 3.86 -3.86
C LEU A 143 -17.77 3.74 -5.35
N PRO A 144 -16.84 4.57 -5.87
CA PRO A 144 -16.46 4.56 -7.28
C PRO A 144 -15.53 3.36 -7.55
N ALA A 145 -16.10 2.15 -7.57
CA ALA A 145 -15.32 0.91 -7.62
C ALA A 145 -14.39 0.83 -8.84
N GLY A 146 -14.79 1.37 -9.99
CA GLY A 146 -13.94 1.46 -11.18
C GLY A 146 -12.68 2.29 -10.93
N GLU A 147 -12.85 3.54 -10.47
CA GLU A 147 -11.75 4.46 -10.16
C GLU A 147 -10.82 3.90 -9.07
N ILE A 148 -11.38 3.25 -8.05
CA ILE A 148 -10.61 2.57 -7.00
C ILE A 148 -9.71 1.48 -7.61
N LEU A 149 -10.26 0.63 -8.47
CA LEU A 149 -9.51 -0.45 -9.09
C LEU A 149 -8.43 0.08 -10.04
N ASP A 150 -8.74 1.13 -10.80
CA ASP A 150 -7.78 1.80 -11.68
C ASP A 150 -6.63 2.43 -10.89
N ALA A 151 -6.92 3.08 -9.76
CA ALA A 151 -5.91 3.65 -8.88
C ALA A 151 -4.97 2.58 -8.30
N LEU A 152 -5.52 1.45 -7.84
CA LEU A 152 -4.73 0.32 -7.36
C LEU A 152 -3.90 -0.35 -8.46
N ALA A 153 -4.44 -0.44 -9.68
CA ALA A 153 -3.73 -0.97 -10.84
C ALA A 153 -2.54 -0.07 -11.23
N ALA A 154 -2.74 1.24 -11.29
CA ALA A 154 -1.68 2.20 -11.56
C ALA A 154 -0.56 2.14 -10.52
N LEU A 155 -0.91 2.08 -9.23
CA LEU A 155 0.05 1.90 -8.14
C LEU A 155 0.86 0.61 -8.29
N THR A 156 0.18 -0.50 -8.60
CA THR A 156 0.83 -1.79 -8.78
C THR A 156 1.80 -1.77 -9.96
N ALA A 157 1.41 -1.15 -11.08
CA ALA A 157 2.28 -0.99 -12.24
C ALA A 157 3.56 -0.20 -11.91
N THR A 158 3.45 0.92 -11.19
CA THR A 158 4.62 1.69 -10.73
C THR A 158 5.51 0.88 -9.79
N LEU A 159 4.93 0.05 -8.91
CA LEU A 159 5.70 -0.82 -8.04
C LEU A 159 6.51 -1.85 -8.84
N GLU A 160 5.91 -2.49 -9.85
CA GLU A 160 6.62 -3.44 -10.71
C GLU A 160 7.74 -2.77 -11.51
N GLU A 161 7.48 -1.59 -12.04
CA GLU A 161 8.50 -0.81 -12.75
C GLU A 161 9.67 -0.47 -11.83
N ARG A 162 9.37 -0.02 -10.60
CA ARG A 162 10.36 0.25 -9.56
C ARG A 162 11.20 -0.98 -9.22
N ILE A 163 10.56 -2.14 -9.00
CA ILE A 163 11.26 -3.40 -8.72
C ILE A 163 12.19 -3.77 -9.88
N THR A 164 11.69 -3.65 -11.11
CA THR A 164 12.45 -3.96 -12.33
C THR A 164 13.64 -3.03 -12.48
N TYR A 165 13.44 -1.72 -12.28
CA TYR A 165 14.49 -0.71 -12.34
C TYR A 165 15.59 -1.01 -11.34
N ILE A 166 15.24 -1.21 -10.06
CA ILE A 166 16.22 -1.50 -9.00
C ILE A 166 16.95 -2.83 -9.25
N SER A 167 16.26 -3.85 -9.76
CA SER A 167 16.86 -5.16 -10.05
C SER A 167 17.78 -5.14 -11.27
N GLY A 168 17.59 -4.19 -12.20
CA GLY A 168 18.43 -4.01 -13.39
C GLY A 168 19.74 -3.25 -13.13
N LEU A 169 19.93 -2.70 -11.92
CA LEU A 169 21.15 -2.00 -11.51
C LEU A 169 22.17 -2.98 -10.93
#